data_AF-A0A1X6NMK2-F1
#
_entry.id   AF-A0A1X6NMK2-F1
#
_cell.length_a   1.000
_cell.length_b   1.000
_cell.length_c   1.000
_cell.angle_alpha   90.00
_cell.angle_beta   90.00
_cell.angle_gamma   90.00
#
_symmetry.space_group_name_H-M   'P 1'
#
loop_
_entity.id
_entity.type
_entity.pdbx_description
1 polymer ?
#
loop_
_entity_poly.entity_id
_entity_poly.type
_entity_poly.pdbx_seq_one_letter_code
_entity_poly.pdbx_strand_id
1 'polypeptide(L)'
;MAAGLPGHDPAAADAADEAFTRGCIDADFTNYSAWHRRSVVLPRVAAVAAAAAAAPTAGGSKGASTNGGKGGGAPPPALPPTVRAAELALVRDAVWTEPALESAWVYHRWLVFAAGGGGAEDPAAARAVALAEAAAVRALLDVEADAVLAWRALAGLLVGAAGHGSDAAARAGELAEAADALTRAAALDPLRKGLYADLLADVRARQARGG
;
A
#
# COMPACT_ATOMS: atom_id res chain seq x y z
N MET A 1 9.49 -16.30 23.71
CA MET A 1 10.32 -15.09 23.50
C MET A 1 11.69 -15.59 23.06
N ALA A 2 11.98 -15.57 21.77
CA ALA A 2 13.33 -15.86 21.29
C ALA A 2 14.21 -14.70 21.73
N ALA A 3 14.99 -14.88 22.79
CA ALA A 3 16.08 -13.97 23.08
C ALA A 3 16.98 -13.98 21.84
N GLY A 4 17.08 -12.83 21.16
CA GLY A 4 17.97 -12.68 20.02
C GLY A 4 19.39 -13.13 20.41
N LEU A 5 20.10 -13.71 19.44
CA LEU A 5 21.48 -14.13 19.63
C LEU A 5 22.30 -12.95 20.23
N PRO A 6 23.19 -13.19 21.21
CA PRO A 6 23.98 -12.12 21.81
C PRO A 6 24.74 -11.36 20.71
N GLY A 7 24.51 -10.04 20.60
CA GLY A 7 25.11 -9.19 19.58
C GLY A 7 24.24 -8.88 18.35
N HIS A 8 23.03 -9.44 18.25
CA HIS A 8 22.08 -9.09 17.18
C HIS A 8 21.30 -7.82 17.55
N ASP A 9 21.63 -6.70 16.91
CA ASP A 9 20.80 -5.50 16.94
C ASP A 9 19.66 -5.65 15.91
N PRO A 10 18.40 -5.85 16.35
CA PRO A 10 17.28 -6.03 15.44
C PRO A 10 16.99 -4.79 14.59
N ALA A 11 17.30 -3.58 15.08
CA ALA A 11 17.09 -2.35 14.31
C ALA A 11 18.12 -2.24 13.17
N ALA A 12 19.38 -2.56 13.44
CA ALA A 12 20.41 -2.65 12.40
C ALA A 12 20.09 -3.74 11.37
N ALA A 13 19.54 -4.88 11.82
CA ALA A 13 19.11 -5.96 10.92
C ALA A 13 17.93 -5.55 10.03
N ASP A 14 16.91 -4.90 10.58
CA ASP A 14 15.78 -4.40 9.79
C ASP A 14 16.25 -3.32 8.78
N ALA A 15 17.16 -2.43 9.14
CA ALA A 15 17.74 -1.46 8.20
C ALA A 15 18.56 -2.13 7.08
N ALA A 16 19.34 -3.17 7.41
CA ALA A 16 20.07 -3.96 6.43
C ALA A 16 19.12 -4.72 5.48
N ASP A 17 18.03 -5.27 6.00
CA ASP A 17 17.00 -5.96 5.22
C ASP A 17 16.24 -4.99 4.30
N GLU A 18 15.97 -3.76 4.73
CA GLU A 18 15.41 -2.73 3.86
C GLU A 18 16.32 -2.44 2.66
N ALA A 19 17.62 -2.25 2.89
CA ALA A 19 18.59 -2.01 1.81
C ALA A 19 18.75 -3.24 0.90
N PHE A 20 18.81 -4.44 1.49
CA PHE A 20 18.94 -5.69 0.75
C PHE A 20 17.73 -5.96 -0.15
N THR A 21 16.52 -5.82 0.40
CA THR A 21 15.28 -6.00 -0.39
C THR A 21 15.18 -5.00 -1.53
N ARG A 22 15.65 -3.76 -1.33
CA ARG A 22 15.74 -2.77 -2.42
C ARG A 22 16.64 -3.26 -3.55
N GLY A 23 17.86 -3.72 -3.23
CA GLY A 23 18.79 -4.24 -4.22
C GLY A 23 18.25 -5.47 -4.97
N CYS A 24 17.51 -6.36 -4.28
CA CYS A 24 16.86 -7.50 -4.93
C CYS A 24 15.79 -7.06 -5.94
N ILE A 25 14.99 -6.04 -5.60
CA ILE A 25 13.94 -5.52 -6.49
C ILE A 25 14.55 -4.79 -7.69
N ASP A 26 15.58 -3.97 -7.47
CA ASP A 26 16.27 -3.25 -8.55
C ASP A 26 16.94 -4.21 -9.54
N ALA A 27 17.41 -5.37 -9.07
CA ALA A 27 18.00 -6.41 -9.91
C ALA A 27 16.94 -7.24 -10.66
N ASP A 28 15.79 -7.50 -10.02
CA ASP A 28 14.72 -8.34 -10.55
C ASP A 28 13.37 -8.02 -9.90
N PHE A 29 12.49 -7.34 -10.64
CA PHE A 29 11.14 -7.02 -10.17
C PHE A 29 10.29 -8.27 -9.87
N THR A 30 10.61 -9.44 -10.43
CA THR A 30 9.87 -10.69 -10.19
C THR A 30 10.16 -11.33 -8.83
N ASN A 31 11.11 -10.78 -8.06
CA ASN A 31 11.47 -11.28 -6.74
C ASN A 31 10.36 -11.03 -5.70
N TYR A 32 9.36 -11.92 -5.66
CA TYR A 32 8.23 -11.87 -4.73
C TYR A 32 8.66 -11.75 -3.27
N SER A 33 9.67 -12.53 -2.86
CA SER A 33 10.17 -12.56 -1.49
C SER A 33 10.73 -11.20 -1.06
N ALA A 34 11.39 -10.48 -1.97
CA ALA A 34 11.89 -9.14 -1.70
C ALA A 34 10.75 -8.14 -1.46
N TRP A 35 9.73 -8.11 -2.34
CA TRP A 35 8.54 -7.26 -2.15
C TRP A 35 7.82 -7.56 -0.84
N HIS A 36 7.62 -8.84 -0.53
CA HIS A 36 6.96 -9.25 0.71
C HIS A 36 7.79 -8.87 1.95
N ARG A 37 9.09 -9.17 1.97
CA ARG A 37 9.96 -8.79 3.11
C ARG A 37 10.00 -7.28 3.28
N ARG A 38 10.01 -6.52 2.17
CA ARG A 38 10.01 -5.06 2.18
C ARG A 38 8.77 -4.49 2.87
N SER A 39 7.57 -5.03 2.63
CA SER A 39 6.33 -4.56 3.29
C SER A 39 6.31 -4.86 4.80
N VAL A 40 7.07 -5.86 5.24
CA VAL A 40 7.21 -6.19 6.67
C VAL A 40 8.25 -5.31 7.36
N VAL A 41 9.36 -5.00 6.69
CA VAL A 41 10.51 -4.33 7.31
C VAL A 41 10.35 -2.80 7.34
N LEU A 42 9.78 -2.20 6.29
CA LEU A 42 9.63 -0.74 6.19
C LEU A 42 8.88 -0.12 7.37
N PRO A 43 7.73 -0.66 7.83
CA PRO A 43 7.05 -0.10 8.99
C PRO A 43 7.87 -0.17 10.28
N ARG A 44 8.75 -1.17 10.42
CA ARG A 44 9.63 -1.32 11.59
C ARG A 44 10.75 -0.31 11.57
N VAL A 45 11.38 -0.11 10.41
CA VAL A 45 12.42 0.93 10.26
C VAL A 45 11.82 2.31 10.50
N ALA A 46 10.64 2.59 9.94
CA ALA A 46 9.90 3.82 10.21
C ALA A 46 9.59 4.02 11.71
N ALA A 47 9.21 2.95 12.41
CA ALA A 47 8.97 2.99 13.86
C ALA A 47 10.20 3.44 14.64
N VAL A 48 11.35 2.84 14.33
CA VAL A 48 12.62 3.14 15.01
C VAL A 48 13.04 4.59 14.71
N ALA A 49 12.94 5.02 13.45
CA ALA A 49 13.26 6.39 13.05
C ALA A 49 12.36 7.43 13.76
N ALA A 50 11.05 7.16 13.86
CA ALA A 50 10.11 8.03 14.55
C ALA A 50 10.40 8.09 16.06
N ALA A 51 10.70 6.94 16.69
CA ALA A 51 11.06 6.88 18.11
C ALA A 51 12.36 7.65 18.41
N ALA A 52 13.37 7.55 17.53
CA ALA A 52 14.61 8.29 17.64
C ALA A 52 14.40 9.81 17.51
N ALA A 53 13.52 10.25 16.60
CA ALA A 53 13.19 11.67 16.42
C ALA A 53 12.38 12.25 17.60
N ALA A 54 11.59 11.43 18.30
CA ALA A 54 10.80 11.83 19.46
C ALA A 54 11.57 11.85 20.79
N ALA A 55 12.81 11.32 20.82
CA ALA A 55 13.62 11.33 22.02
C ALA A 55 13.96 12.78 22.42
N PRO A 56 13.71 13.20 23.68
CA PRO A 56 14.05 14.55 24.10
C PRO A 56 15.56 14.75 23.98
N THR A 57 15.97 15.85 23.35
CA THR A 57 17.38 16.28 23.30
C THR A 57 17.92 16.32 24.72
N ALA A 58 18.85 15.42 25.04
CA ALA A 58 19.23 15.11 26.41
C ALA A 58 19.69 16.34 27.20
N GLY A 59 18.89 16.67 28.22
CA GLY A 59 19.30 17.42 29.40
C GLY A 59 18.91 16.63 30.65
N GLY A 60 19.86 15.88 31.23
CA GLY A 60 19.78 15.36 32.60
C GLY A 60 19.30 13.91 32.77
N SER A 61 20.23 13.07 33.24
CA SER A 61 20.03 11.68 33.68
C SER A 61 19.14 11.56 34.94
N LYS A 62 18.26 10.54 34.95
CA LYS A 62 18.23 9.50 35.99
C LYS A 62 17.34 8.32 35.56
N GLY A 63 17.85 7.12 35.81
CA GLY A 63 17.28 5.85 35.34
C GLY A 63 15.90 5.54 35.92
N ALA A 64 15.09 4.89 35.08
CA ALA A 64 13.94 4.11 35.52
C ALA A 64 13.84 2.88 34.60
N SER A 65 14.08 1.70 35.20
CA SER A 65 13.81 0.41 34.59
C SER A 65 12.29 0.19 34.56
N THR A 66 11.72 0.01 33.38
CA THR A 66 10.33 -0.40 33.22
C THR A 66 10.27 -1.80 32.64
N ASN A 67 10.06 -2.78 33.50
CA ASN A 67 9.71 -4.14 33.09
C ASN A 67 8.22 -4.23 32.75
N GLY A 68 7.93 -4.83 31.60
CA GLY A 68 6.79 -5.74 31.38
C GLY A 68 5.45 -5.12 30.99
N GLY A 69 4.95 -5.51 29.80
CA GLY A 69 3.54 -5.31 29.47
C GLY A 69 3.11 -5.67 28.04
N LYS A 70 2.67 -6.91 27.86
CA LYS A 70 1.62 -7.41 26.94
C LYS A 70 1.67 -7.06 25.44
N GLY A 71 1.78 -8.12 24.63
CA GLY A 71 1.55 -8.15 23.19
C GLY A 71 0.10 -7.91 22.76
N GLY A 72 -0.38 -6.69 22.93
CA GLY A 72 -1.35 -6.08 22.02
C GLY A 72 -0.56 -5.10 21.17
N GLY A 73 -0.01 -5.56 20.04
CA GLY A 73 0.85 -4.73 19.21
C GLY A 73 0.10 -3.47 18.81
N ALA A 74 0.63 -2.30 19.19
CA ALA A 74 0.22 -1.05 18.57
C ALA A 74 0.26 -1.25 17.05
N PRO A 75 -0.73 -0.75 16.29
CA PRO A 75 -0.69 -0.85 14.83
C PRO A 75 0.69 -0.41 14.36
N PRO A 76 1.33 -1.15 13.44
CA PRO A 76 2.63 -0.76 12.93
C PRO A 76 2.54 0.70 12.46
N PRO A 77 3.52 1.55 12.82
CA PRO A 77 3.41 2.96 12.52
C PRO A 77 3.27 3.16 11.01
N ALA A 78 2.45 4.12 10.65
CA ALA A 78 2.31 4.57 9.28
C ALA A 78 3.70 4.86 8.70
N LEU A 79 3.90 4.50 7.44
CA LEU A 79 5.07 4.95 6.70
C LEU A 79 5.05 6.47 6.60
N PRO A 80 6.20 7.15 6.79
CA PRO A 80 6.31 8.57 6.49
C PRO A 80 5.84 8.84 5.04
N PRO A 81 5.12 9.94 4.78
CA PRO A 81 4.60 10.24 3.45
C PRO A 81 5.69 10.25 2.35
N THR A 82 6.90 10.70 2.69
CA THR A 82 8.06 10.72 1.78
C THR A 82 8.54 9.32 1.41
N VAL A 83 8.63 8.41 2.39
CA VAL A 83 8.98 7.01 2.15
C VAL A 83 7.89 6.34 1.31
N ARG A 84 6.61 6.52 1.68
CA ARG A 84 5.49 5.96 0.91
C ARG A 84 5.49 6.44 -0.55
N ALA A 85 5.76 7.71 -0.79
CA ALA A 85 5.84 8.26 -2.14
C ALA A 85 7.00 7.66 -2.95
N ALA A 86 8.17 7.46 -2.35
CA ALA A 86 9.30 6.80 -2.99
C ALA A 86 9.00 5.34 -3.33
N GLU A 87 8.32 4.62 -2.45
CA GLU A 87 7.89 3.24 -2.69
C GLU A 87 6.82 3.14 -3.80
N LEU A 88 5.88 4.08 -3.85
CA LEU A 88 4.91 4.15 -4.96
C LEU A 88 5.59 4.44 -6.30
N ALA A 89 6.63 5.28 -6.32
CA ALA A 89 7.44 5.50 -7.53
C ALA A 89 8.15 4.21 -7.99
N LEU A 90 8.77 3.47 -7.07
CA LEU A 90 9.39 2.18 -7.37
C LEU A 90 8.40 1.17 -7.97
N VAL A 91 7.18 1.12 -7.43
CA VAL A 91 6.13 0.25 -7.96
C VAL A 91 5.69 0.67 -9.34
N ARG A 92 5.52 1.98 -9.58
CA ARG A 92 5.16 2.51 -10.91
C ARG A 92 6.17 2.10 -11.96
N ASP A 93 7.47 2.20 -11.66
CA ASP A 93 8.54 1.76 -12.57
C ASP A 93 8.42 0.24 -12.87
N ALA A 94 8.15 -0.56 -11.84
CA ALA A 94 7.99 -2.01 -11.99
C ALA A 94 6.77 -2.38 -12.86
N VAL A 95 5.59 -1.80 -12.58
CA VAL A 95 4.36 -2.12 -13.33
C VAL A 95 4.33 -1.50 -14.73
N TRP A 96 5.10 -0.43 -14.97
CA TRP A 96 5.28 0.11 -16.31
C TRP A 96 6.17 -0.79 -17.18
N THR A 97 7.11 -1.48 -16.55
CA THR A 97 7.98 -2.44 -17.24
C THR A 97 7.27 -3.77 -17.45
N GLU A 98 6.58 -4.27 -16.42
CA GLU A 98 5.84 -5.54 -16.47
C GLU A 98 4.45 -5.40 -15.83
N PRO A 99 3.42 -5.02 -16.60
CA PRO A 99 2.06 -4.80 -16.09
C PRO A 99 1.39 -6.05 -15.51
N ALA A 100 1.86 -7.24 -15.91
CA ALA A 100 1.37 -8.53 -15.40
C ALA A 100 1.98 -8.94 -14.05
N LEU A 101 2.88 -8.14 -13.48
CA LEU A 101 3.65 -8.48 -12.30
C LEU A 101 2.82 -8.42 -11.01
N GLU A 102 2.31 -9.56 -10.57
CA GLU A 102 1.41 -9.65 -9.41
C GLU A 102 2.03 -9.13 -8.10
N SER A 103 3.31 -9.40 -7.84
CA SER A 103 4.01 -8.96 -6.62
C SER A 103 3.99 -7.44 -6.46
N ALA A 104 4.26 -6.71 -7.54
CA ALA A 104 4.25 -5.25 -7.55
C ALA A 104 2.85 -4.69 -7.28
N TRP A 105 1.80 -5.27 -7.86
CA TRP A 105 0.41 -4.86 -7.61
C TRP A 105 -0.09 -5.21 -6.19
N VAL A 106 0.33 -6.33 -5.63
CA VAL A 106 0.03 -6.67 -4.23
C VAL A 106 0.70 -5.66 -3.29
N TYR A 107 1.95 -5.31 -3.57
CA TYR A 107 2.69 -4.29 -2.81
C TYR A 107 2.09 -2.89 -2.98
N HIS A 108 1.68 -2.53 -4.20
CA HIS A 108 0.94 -1.29 -4.53
C HIS A 108 -0.29 -1.13 -3.63
N ARG A 109 -1.13 -2.17 -3.59
CA ARG A 109 -2.36 -2.17 -2.79
C ARG A 109 -2.07 -1.96 -1.30
N TRP A 110 -1.00 -2.57 -0.79
CA TRP A 110 -0.59 -2.36 0.60
C TRP A 110 -0.14 -0.91 0.85
N LEU A 111 0.67 -0.34 -0.04
CA LEU A 111 1.12 1.06 0.05
C LEU A 111 -0.06 2.03 0.11
N VAL A 112 -1.05 1.84 -0.77
CA VAL A 112 -2.19 2.75 -0.88
C VAL A 112 -3.14 2.65 0.32
N PHE A 113 -3.48 1.44 0.77
CA PHE A 113 -4.60 1.25 1.71
C PHE A 113 -4.21 0.91 3.15
N ALA A 114 -2.97 0.51 3.39
CA ALA A 114 -2.54 0.06 4.71
C ALA A 114 -1.33 0.83 5.23
N ALA A 115 -0.36 1.12 4.36
CA ALA A 115 0.92 1.70 4.77
C ALA A 115 0.80 3.12 5.34
N GLY A 116 -0.29 3.86 5.08
CA GLY A 116 -0.53 5.20 5.65
C GLY A 116 -1.06 5.23 7.08
N GLY A 117 -1.17 4.07 7.75
CA GLY A 117 -1.77 3.95 9.09
C GLY A 117 -3.21 3.43 9.09
N GLY A 118 -3.69 2.96 7.93
CA GLY A 118 -5.02 2.38 7.77
C GLY A 118 -6.11 3.36 8.22
N GLY A 119 -6.99 2.93 9.13
CA GLY A 119 -8.10 3.75 9.62
C GLY A 119 -7.70 5.01 10.40
N ALA A 120 -6.41 5.19 10.72
CA ALA A 120 -5.90 6.41 11.37
C ALA A 120 -5.41 7.47 10.37
N GLU A 121 -5.30 7.14 9.07
CA GLU A 121 -4.89 8.11 8.04
C GLU A 121 -5.98 9.17 7.82
N ASP A 122 -5.57 10.42 7.57
CA ASP A 122 -6.48 11.48 7.16
C ASP A 122 -7.23 11.07 5.87
N PRO A 123 -8.58 11.08 5.86
CA PRO A 123 -9.35 10.66 4.70
C PRO A 123 -9.04 11.45 3.44
N ALA A 124 -8.78 12.77 3.54
CA ALA A 124 -8.46 13.59 2.37
C ALA A 124 -7.10 13.22 1.78
N ALA A 125 -6.09 12.98 2.63
CA ALA A 125 -4.77 12.50 2.21
C ALA A 125 -4.83 11.10 1.58
N ALA A 126 -5.57 10.16 2.21
CA ALA A 126 -5.79 8.82 1.66
C ALA A 126 -6.46 8.88 0.28
N ARG A 127 -7.48 9.74 0.14
CA ARG A 127 -8.15 9.99 -1.14
C ARG A 127 -7.20 10.57 -2.19
N ALA A 128 -6.39 11.55 -1.81
CA ALA A 128 -5.44 12.17 -2.73
C ALA A 128 -4.44 11.16 -3.30
N VAL A 129 -3.94 10.24 -2.46
CA VAL A 129 -3.06 9.16 -2.93
C VAL A 129 -3.80 8.18 -3.83
N ALA A 130 -5.01 7.75 -3.47
CA ALA A 130 -5.78 6.85 -4.32
C ALA A 130 -6.04 7.44 -5.73
N LEU A 131 -6.36 8.74 -5.82
CA LEU A 131 -6.57 9.42 -7.10
C LEU A 131 -5.28 9.64 -7.90
N ALA A 132 -4.17 9.97 -7.23
CA ALA A 132 -2.88 10.10 -7.89
C ALA A 132 -2.41 8.76 -8.48
N GLU A 133 -2.61 7.66 -7.77
CA GLU A 133 -2.36 6.33 -8.31
C GLU A 133 -3.34 5.97 -9.43
N ALA A 134 -4.63 6.32 -9.32
CA ALA A 134 -5.59 6.07 -10.39
C ALA A 134 -5.18 6.78 -11.69
N ALA A 135 -4.68 8.02 -11.60
CA ALA A 135 -4.14 8.75 -12.74
C ALA A 135 -2.92 8.05 -13.36
N ALA A 136 -2.00 7.54 -12.54
CA ALA A 136 -0.83 6.79 -13.04
C ALA A 136 -1.24 5.47 -13.72
N VAL A 137 -2.22 4.75 -13.15
CA VAL A 137 -2.74 3.51 -13.72
C VAL A 137 -3.48 3.77 -15.04
N ARG A 138 -4.22 4.87 -15.17
CA ARG A 138 -4.82 5.27 -16.46
C ARG A 138 -3.76 5.51 -17.53
N ALA A 139 -2.69 6.23 -17.20
CA ALA A 139 -1.59 6.45 -18.13
C ALA A 139 -0.95 5.13 -18.60
N LEU A 140 -0.86 4.13 -17.72
CA LEU A 140 -0.41 2.79 -18.10
C LEU A 140 -1.40 2.13 -19.06
N LEU A 141 -2.70 2.19 -18.76
CA LEU A 141 -3.76 1.59 -19.57
C LEU A 141 -3.95 2.27 -20.94
N ASP A 142 -3.53 3.53 -21.09
CA ASP A 142 -3.49 4.20 -22.39
C ASP A 142 -2.49 3.53 -23.36
N VAL A 143 -1.47 2.85 -22.81
CA VAL A 143 -0.44 2.13 -23.59
C VAL A 143 -0.70 0.61 -23.59
N GLU A 144 -0.99 0.06 -22.42
CA GLU A 144 -1.13 -1.39 -22.14
C GLU A 144 -2.60 -1.73 -21.79
N ALA A 145 -3.49 -1.59 -22.77
CA ALA A 145 -4.93 -1.69 -22.57
C ALA A 145 -5.43 -3.10 -22.17
N ASP A 146 -4.61 -4.13 -22.33
CA ASP A 146 -4.92 -5.52 -21.95
C ASP A 146 -4.37 -5.90 -20.56
N ALA A 147 -3.73 -4.97 -19.83
CA ALA A 147 -3.20 -5.19 -18.49
C ALA A 147 -4.33 -5.41 -17.46
N VAL A 148 -4.74 -6.67 -17.28
CA VAL A 148 -5.82 -7.09 -16.36
C VAL A 148 -5.61 -6.56 -14.93
N LEU A 149 -4.38 -6.64 -14.43
CA LEU A 149 -4.06 -6.22 -13.07
C LEU A 149 -4.15 -4.71 -12.89
N ALA A 150 -3.82 -3.93 -13.93
CA ALA A 150 -3.99 -2.48 -13.93
C ALA A 150 -5.48 -2.08 -13.89
N TRP A 151 -6.34 -2.73 -14.68
CA TRP A 151 -7.79 -2.51 -14.61
C TRP A 151 -8.36 -2.84 -13.21
N ARG A 152 -7.90 -3.93 -12.60
CA ARG A 152 -8.29 -4.31 -11.23
C ARG A 152 -7.81 -3.28 -10.20
N ALA A 153 -6.58 -2.80 -10.34
CA ALA A 153 -6.03 -1.78 -9.47
C ALA A 153 -6.84 -0.48 -9.59
N LEU A 154 -7.12 -0.02 -10.81
CA LEU A 154 -7.93 1.17 -11.08
C LEU A 154 -9.29 1.10 -10.37
N ALA A 155 -10.01 -0.01 -10.51
CA ALA A 155 -11.28 -0.20 -9.82
C ALA A 155 -11.15 -0.10 -8.30
N GLY A 156 -10.14 -0.75 -7.70
CA GLY A 156 -9.88 -0.70 -6.27
C GLY A 156 -9.57 0.72 -5.77
N LEU A 157 -8.76 1.46 -6.52
CA LEU A 157 -8.37 2.84 -6.22
C LEU A 157 -9.59 3.78 -6.22
N LEU A 158 -10.44 3.67 -7.24
CA LEU A 158 -11.65 4.49 -7.36
C LEU A 158 -12.69 4.16 -6.27
N VAL A 159 -12.87 2.88 -5.93
CA VAL A 159 -13.72 2.47 -4.80
C VAL A 159 -13.19 3.00 -3.46
N GLY A 160 -11.87 3.01 -3.29
CA GLY A 160 -11.21 3.59 -2.13
C GLY A 160 -11.42 5.11 -2.04
N ALA A 161 -11.17 5.83 -3.13
CA ALA A 161 -11.36 7.28 -3.22
C ALA A 161 -12.80 7.69 -2.92
N ALA A 162 -13.78 6.96 -3.47
CA ALA A 162 -15.20 7.15 -3.21
C ALA A 162 -15.58 6.96 -1.74
N GLY A 163 -14.82 6.12 -1.00
CA GLY A 163 -15.01 5.88 0.42
C GLY A 163 -14.59 7.03 1.34
N HIS A 164 -13.76 7.97 0.86
CA HIS A 164 -13.08 8.96 1.68
C HIS A 164 -13.66 10.38 1.61
N GLY A 165 -15.00 10.51 1.59
CA GLY A 165 -15.67 11.80 1.78
C GLY A 165 -15.62 12.74 0.57
N SER A 166 -15.88 12.23 -0.64
CA SER A 166 -16.17 13.05 -1.83
C SER A 166 -17.61 13.57 -1.83
N ASP A 167 -17.86 14.63 -2.60
CA ASP A 167 -19.23 15.03 -2.91
C ASP A 167 -19.95 13.93 -3.71
N ALA A 168 -21.29 13.96 -3.72
CA ALA A 168 -22.10 12.90 -4.32
C ALA A 168 -21.82 12.70 -5.82
N ALA A 169 -21.52 13.77 -6.56
CA ALA A 169 -21.26 13.69 -8.00
C ALA A 169 -19.89 13.06 -8.27
N ALA A 170 -18.85 13.49 -7.54
CA ALA A 170 -17.53 12.89 -7.60
C ALA A 170 -17.57 11.40 -7.23
N ARG A 171 -18.24 11.07 -6.12
CA ARG A 171 -18.45 9.67 -5.69
C ARG A 171 -19.14 8.83 -6.75
N ALA A 172 -20.19 9.35 -7.38
CA ALA A 172 -20.92 8.64 -8.42
C ALA A 172 -20.03 8.37 -9.65
N GLY A 173 -19.25 9.38 -10.08
CA GLY A 173 -18.29 9.24 -11.18
C GLY A 173 -17.21 8.19 -10.90
N GLU A 174 -16.62 8.22 -9.71
CA GLU A 174 -15.60 7.25 -9.27
C GLU A 174 -16.14 5.81 -9.29
N LEU A 175 -17.36 5.60 -8.76
CA LEU A 175 -17.97 4.27 -8.74
C LEU A 175 -18.40 3.78 -10.13
N ALA A 176 -18.86 4.68 -11.01
CA ALA A 176 -19.18 4.35 -12.39
C ALA A 176 -17.93 3.87 -13.15
N GLU A 177 -16.85 4.62 -13.07
CA GLU A 177 -15.59 4.25 -13.70
C GLU A 177 -14.99 2.96 -13.10
N ALA A 178 -15.14 2.75 -11.78
CA ALA A 178 -14.72 1.49 -11.16
C ALA A 178 -15.48 0.28 -11.75
N ALA A 179 -16.79 0.44 -12.02
CA ALA A 179 -17.59 -0.62 -12.65
C ALA A 179 -17.14 -0.88 -14.10
N ASP A 180 -16.80 0.17 -14.85
CA ASP A 180 -16.28 0.03 -16.21
C ASP A 180 -14.93 -0.70 -16.22
N ALA A 181 -14.02 -0.33 -15.30
CA ALA A 181 -12.73 -0.98 -15.15
C ALA A 181 -12.86 -2.48 -14.82
N LEU A 182 -13.77 -2.86 -13.91
CA LEU A 182 -14.04 -4.27 -13.60
C LEU A 182 -14.65 -5.02 -14.79
N THR A 183 -15.50 -4.36 -15.58
CA THR A 183 -16.07 -4.94 -16.80
C THR A 183 -14.98 -5.22 -17.82
N ARG A 184 -14.02 -4.31 -17.99
CA ARG A 184 -12.84 -4.51 -18.85
C ARG A 184 -11.96 -5.65 -18.35
N ALA A 185 -11.64 -5.69 -17.06
CA ALA A 185 -10.87 -6.78 -16.47
C ALA A 185 -11.55 -8.15 -16.66
N ALA A 186 -12.88 -8.22 -16.51
CA ALA A 186 -13.64 -9.45 -16.71
C ALA A 186 -13.62 -9.96 -18.16
N ALA A 187 -13.60 -9.05 -19.14
CA ALA A 187 -13.50 -9.41 -20.55
C ALA A 187 -12.12 -9.98 -20.90
N LEU A 188 -11.06 -9.47 -20.26
CA LEU A 188 -9.68 -9.88 -20.48
C LEU A 188 -9.28 -11.14 -19.68
N ASP A 189 -9.93 -11.40 -18.54
CA ASP A 189 -9.66 -12.54 -17.65
C ASP A 189 -10.93 -13.37 -17.36
N PRO A 190 -11.45 -14.11 -18.35
CA PRO A 190 -12.70 -14.86 -18.21
C PRO A 190 -12.63 -15.99 -17.18
N LEU A 191 -11.42 -16.47 -16.85
CA LEU A 191 -11.19 -17.53 -15.86
C LEU A 191 -11.56 -17.06 -14.44
N ARG A 192 -11.46 -15.76 -14.17
CA ARG A 192 -11.82 -15.15 -12.88
C ARG A 192 -13.15 -14.38 -12.92
N LYS A 193 -14.05 -14.68 -13.86
CA LYS A 193 -15.36 -14.00 -13.99
C LYS A 193 -16.18 -13.93 -12.69
N GLY A 194 -16.08 -14.94 -11.82
CA GLY A 194 -16.75 -14.95 -10.51
C GLY A 194 -16.25 -13.82 -9.59
N LEU A 195 -14.93 -13.64 -9.52
CA LEU A 195 -14.32 -12.54 -8.76
C LEU A 195 -14.84 -11.18 -9.25
N TYR A 196 -14.86 -10.94 -10.55
CA TYR A 196 -15.32 -9.67 -11.10
C TYR A 196 -16.82 -9.44 -10.89
N ALA A 197 -17.63 -10.49 -10.95
CA ALA A 197 -19.05 -10.42 -10.66
C ALA A 197 -19.29 -9.98 -9.20
N ASP A 198 -18.55 -10.55 -8.25
CA ASP A 198 -18.65 -10.19 -6.83
C ASP A 198 -18.22 -8.73 -6.58
N LEU A 199 -17.11 -8.30 -7.19
CA LEU A 199 -16.63 -6.93 -7.09
C LEU A 199 -17.61 -5.92 -7.72
N LEU A 200 -18.18 -6.25 -8.88
CA LEU A 200 -19.21 -5.43 -9.53
C LEU A 200 -20.48 -5.32 -8.68
N ALA A 201 -20.88 -6.41 -8.02
CA ALA A 201 -22.02 -6.39 -7.11
C ALA A 201 -21.78 -5.45 -5.92
N ASP A 202 -20.57 -5.44 -5.33
CA ASP A 202 -20.21 -4.48 -4.27
C ASP A 202 -20.25 -3.03 -4.76
N VAL A 203 -19.68 -2.75 -5.94
CA VAL A 203 -19.70 -1.40 -6.54
C VAL A 203 -21.14 -0.92 -6.76
N ARG A 204 -22.00 -1.78 -7.33
CA ARG A 204 -23.43 -1.46 -7.54
C ARG A 204 -24.17 -1.23 -6.22
N ALA A 205 -23.87 -2.02 -5.19
CA ALA A 205 -24.44 -1.80 -3.86
C ALA A 205 -23.97 -0.47 -3.24
N ARG A 206 -22.76 0.01 -3.54
CA ARG A 206 -22.29 1.35 -3.12
C ARG A 206 -22.95 2.48 -3.89
N GLN A 207 -23.21 2.29 -5.18
CA GLN A 207 -23.94 3.25 -6.02
C GLN A 207 -25.38 3.43 -5.49
N ALA A 208 -26.08 2.34 -5.19
CA ALA A 208 -27.44 2.38 -4.67
C ALA A 208 -27.57 3.06 -3.29
N ARG A 209 -26.49 3.07 -2.49
CA ARG A 209 -26.46 3.74 -1.18
C ARG A 209 -26.17 5.24 -1.25
N GLY A 210 -25.76 5.76 -2.41
CA GLY A 210 -25.41 7.16 -2.62
C GLY A 210 -26.36 7.93 -3.55
N GLY A 211 -27.43 7.28 -4.02
CA GLY A 211 -28.52 7.89 -4.79
C GLY A 211 -29.65 8.39 -3.89
#